data_AF-A0A397CB71-F1
#
_entry.id   AF-A0A397CB71-F1
#
_cell.length_a   1.000
_cell.length_b   1.000
_cell.length_c   1.000
_cell.angle_alpha   90.00
_cell.angle_beta   90.00
_cell.angle_gamma   90.00
#
_symmetry.space_group_name_H-M   'P 1'
#
loop_
_entity.id
_entity.type
_entity.pdbx_description
1 polymer ?
#
loop_
_entity_poly.entity_id
_entity_poly.type
_entity_poly.pdbx_seq_one_letter_code
_entity_poly.pdbx_strand_id
1 'polypeptide(L)'
;MACRTTPGVHWSWPMIGLFGVTVVAGAVGQAYTDAQTLSIQQDWVVVVARETGVPLGDWNASLRRIDLICKLASPVAFGLIMDFAGDAPMTRAATGAAVVGVWNLLAAPLEYCMRVDTYHFVPALHDQPNQLKKKPTLNFTQYFASWTEYFNHPTFLASFSFCALYMTVLTGDGLNSAYLQWRGVPLSLLGSINAMQNATSKLFYIAVLLVSVFCSDPREFVTLVSVSVGAVLSSAIGFTVWYARHVKK
;
A
#
# COMPACT_ATOMS: atom_id res chain seq x y z
N MET A 1 12.08 36.66 18.12
CA MET A 1 11.11 36.44 17.02
C MET A 1 9.93 35.70 17.61
N ALA A 2 8.81 36.39 17.80
CA ALA A 2 7.68 35.87 18.58
C ALA A 2 6.96 34.74 17.84
N CYS A 3 6.79 33.60 18.50
CA CYS A 3 5.97 32.49 18.03
C CYS A 3 4.52 32.97 17.99
N ARG A 4 4.01 33.26 16.79
CA ARG A 4 2.62 33.64 16.57
C ARG A 4 1.79 32.36 16.68
N THR A 5 1.31 32.05 17.89
CA THR A 5 0.36 30.95 18.13
C THR A 5 -0.90 31.24 17.34
N THR A 6 -1.15 30.45 16.30
CA THR A 6 -2.46 30.40 15.64
C THR A 6 -3.54 30.11 16.69
N PRO A 7 -4.69 30.80 16.68
CA PRO A 7 -5.77 30.51 17.61
C PRO A 7 -6.14 29.03 17.50
N GLY A 8 -6.06 28.31 18.62
CA GLY A 8 -6.28 26.88 18.68
C GLY A 8 -7.69 26.53 18.23
N VAL A 9 -7.81 25.58 17.30
CA VAL A 9 -9.07 24.89 17.03
C VAL A 9 -9.49 24.20 18.33
N HIS A 10 -10.60 24.63 18.92
CA HIS A 10 -11.17 24.01 20.11
C HIS A 10 -11.86 22.72 19.67
N TRP A 11 -11.22 21.59 19.96
CA TRP A 11 -11.79 20.27 19.67
C TRP A 11 -12.99 20.04 20.58
N SER A 12 -14.19 20.07 19.99
CA SER A 12 -15.39 19.66 20.70
C SER A 12 -15.37 18.14 20.89
N TRP A 13 -15.86 17.66 22.03
CA TRP A 13 -16.02 16.23 22.30
C TRP A 13 -16.69 15.43 21.17
N PRO A 14 -17.75 15.91 20.48
CA PRO A 14 -18.32 15.20 19.33
C PRO A 14 -17.36 15.12 18.14
N MET A 15 -16.53 16.14 17.89
CA MET A 15 -15.54 16.09 16.79
C MET A 15 -14.43 15.09 17.08
N ILE A 16 -13.99 14.98 18.34
CA ILE A 16 -13.02 13.96 18.77
C ILE A 16 -13.62 12.56 18.59
N GLY A 17 -14.88 12.36 19.00
CA GLY A 17 -15.59 11.09 18.83
C GLY A 17 -15.72 10.68 17.36
N LEU A 18 -16.16 11.61 16.50
CA LEU A 18 -16.26 11.37 15.05
C LEU A 18 -14.89 11.07 14.43
N PHE A 19 -13.86 11.81 14.81
CA PHE A 19 -12.48 11.56 14.34
C PHE A 19 -11.98 10.17 14.77
N GLY A 20 -12.24 9.76 16.02
CA GLY A 20 -11.89 8.42 16.49
C GLY A 20 -12.58 7.32 15.67
N VAL A 21 -13.88 7.48 15.40
CA VAL A 21 -14.65 6.52 14.58
C VAL A 21 -14.12 6.45 13.16
N THR A 22 -13.82 7.58 12.51
CA THR A 22 -13.31 7.57 11.13
C THR A 22 -11.92 6.95 11.03
N VAL A 23 -11.05 7.15 12.03
CA VAL A 23 -9.74 6.50 12.09
C VAL A 23 -9.88 4.98 12.22
N VAL A 24 -10.73 4.51 13.13
CA VAL A 24 -10.96 3.06 13.33
C VAL A 24 -11.60 2.44 12.09
N ALA A 25 -12.62 3.08 11.52
CA ALA A 25 -13.28 2.62 10.31
C ALA A 25 -12.31 2.54 9.13
N GLY A 26 -11.42 3.53 8.98
CA GLY A 26 -10.38 3.54 7.96
C GLY A 26 -9.38 2.39 8.13
N ALA A 27 -8.93 2.14 9.37
CA ALA A 27 -7.99 1.05 9.65
C ALA A 27 -8.61 -0.33 9.39
N VAL A 28 -9.86 -0.56 9.81
CA VAL A 28 -10.59 -1.80 9.55
C VAL A 28 -10.83 -1.98 8.04
N GLY A 29 -11.22 -0.92 7.35
CA GLY A 29 -11.43 -0.95 5.90
C GLY A 29 -10.16 -1.34 5.15
N GLN A 30 -9.03 -0.73 5.50
CA GLN A 30 -7.74 -1.05 4.88
C GLN A 30 -7.33 -2.51 5.16
N ALA A 31 -7.45 -2.96 6.41
CA ALA A 31 -7.14 -4.35 6.77
C ALA A 31 -7.99 -5.36 6.00
N TYR A 32 -9.28 -5.07 5.79
CA TYR A 32 -10.16 -5.92 5.00
C TYR A 32 -9.74 -5.97 3.52
N THR A 33 -9.43 -4.82 2.91
CA THR A 33 -8.96 -4.74 1.52
C THR A 33 -7.65 -5.51 1.32
N ASP A 34 -6.71 -5.40 2.27
CA ASP A 34 -5.43 -6.11 2.22
C ASP A 34 -5.64 -7.62 2.36
N ALA A 35 -6.46 -8.06 3.32
CA ALA A 35 -6.79 -9.48 3.53
C ALA A 35 -7.50 -10.09 2.31
N GLN A 36 -8.46 -9.36 1.72
CA GLN A 36 -9.14 -9.80 0.51
C GLN A 36 -8.15 -9.96 -0.64
N THR A 37 -7.29 -8.97 -0.87
CA THR A 37 -6.28 -9.02 -1.93
C THR A 37 -5.34 -10.21 -1.74
N LEU A 38 -4.88 -10.44 -0.51
CA LEU A 38 -3.97 -11.54 -0.18
C LEU A 38 -4.63 -12.91 -0.45
N SER A 39 -5.86 -13.12 0.02
CA SER A 39 -6.59 -14.38 -0.19
C SER A 39 -6.78 -14.72 -1.67
N ILE A 40 -7.09 -13.73 -2.51
CA ILE A 40 -7.24 -13.95 -3.95
C ILE A 40 -5.86 -14.26 -4.56
N GLN A 41 -4.85 -13.42 -4.30
CA GLN A 41 -3.55 -13.54 -4.96
C GLN A 41 -2.75 -14.77 -4.52
N GLN A 42 -2.80 -15.15 -3.24
CA GLN A 42 -1.98 -16.24 -2.72
C GLN A 42 -2.67 -17.60 -2.76
N ASP A 43 -3.99 -17.66 -2.59
CA ASP A 43 -4.71 -18.94 -2.54
C ASP A 43 -5.40 -19.26 -3.86
N TRP A 44 -6.20 -18.32 -4.38
CA TRP A 44 -7.05 -18.62 -5.54
C TRP A 44 -6.25 -18.72 -6.83
N VAL A 45 -5.33 -17.78 -7.06
CA VAL A 45 -4.53 -17.73 -8.29
C VAL A 45 -3.62 -18.95 -8.43
N VAL A 46 -3.12 -19.48 -7.32
CA VAL A 46 -2.29 -20.70 -7.34
C VAL A 46 -3.10 -21.91 -7.82
N VAL A 47 -4.36 -22.03 -7.39
CA VAL A 47 -5.25 -23.09 -7.84
C VAL A 47 -5.63 -22.89 -9.31
N VAL A 48 -6.01 -21.67 -9.70
CA VAL A 48 -6.38 -21.35 -11.09
C VAL A 48 -5.22 -21.61 -12.06
N ALA A 49 -3.98 -21.27 -11.69
CA ALA A 49 -2.80 -21.53 -12.52
C ALA A 49 -2.56 -23.03 -12.74
N ARG A 50 -2.80 -23.86 -11.71
CA ARG A 50 -2.66 -25.32 -11.82
C ARG A 50 -3.70 -25.93 -12.77
N GLU A 51 -4.96 -25.48 -12.68
CA GLU A 51 -6.06 -25.99 -13.52
C GLU A 51 -5.95 -25.54 -14.98
N THR A 52 -5.48 -24.31 -15.20
CA THR A 52 -5.33 -23.75 -16.56
C THR A 52 -4.03 -24.18 -17.26
N GLY A 53 -3.08 -24.77 -16.53
CA GLY A 53 -1.76 -25.16 -17.05
C GLY A 53 -0.85 -23.97 -17.38
N VAL A 54 -1.25 -22.75 -17.03
CA VAL A 54 -0.47 -21.52 -17.26
C VAL A 54 0.50 -21.31 -16.09
N PRO A 55 1.76 -20.92 -16.34
CA PRO A 55 2.71 -20.61 -15.26
C PRO A 55 2.16 -19.58 -14.27
N LEU A 56 2.37 -19.82 -12.96
CA LEU A 56 1.93 -18.92 -11.89
C LEU A 56 2.47 -17.49 -12.06
N GLY A 57 3.67 -17.35 -12.65
CA GLY A 57 4.29 -16.06 -12.94
C GLY A 57 3.45 -15.18 -13.85
N ASP A 58 2.78 -15.75 -14.85
CA ASP A 58 2.03 -14.99 -15.85
C ASP A 58 0.70 -14.47 -15.28
N TRP A 59 0.04 -15.28 -14.45
CA TRP A 59 -1.13 -14.86 -13.68
C TRP A 59 -0.78 -13.76 -12.68
N ASN A 60 0.31 -13.93 -11.93
CA ASN A 60 0.78 -12.93 -10.97
C ASN A 60 1.16 -11.62 -11.66
N ALA A 61 1.84 -11.68 -12.81
CA ALA A 61 2.17 -10.53 -13.63
C ALA A 61 0.92 -9.81 -14.14
N SER A 62 -0.08 -10.54 -14.63
CA SER A 62 -1.33 -9.97 -15.15
C SER A 62 -2.13 -9.27 -14.05
N LEU A 63 -2.27 -9.89 -12.87
CA LEU A 63 -2.94 -9.29 -11.72
C LEU A 63 -2.20 -8.05 -11.21
N ARG A 64 -0.87 -8.11 -11.16
CA ARG A 64 -0.04 -6.96 -10.81
C ARG A 64 -0.25 -5.82 -11.81
N ARG A 65 -0.24 -6.07 -13.12
CA ARG A 65 -0.52 -5.04 -14.14
C ARG A 65 -1.88 -4.36 -13.91
N ILE A 66 -2.93 -5.15 -13.65
CA ILE A 66 -4.27 -4.62 -13.39
C ILE A 66 -4.27 -3.73 -12.14
N ASP A 67 -3.71 -4.21 -11.01
CA ASP A 67 -3.60 -3.42 -9.77
C ASP A 67 -2.86 -2.09 -10.00
N LEU A 68 -1.75 -2.13 -10.74
CA LEU A 68 -0.96 -0.94 -11.01
C LEU A 68 -1.68 0.05 -11.93
N ILE A 69 -2.40 -0.42 -12.96
CA ILE A 69 -3.22 0.43 -13.82
C ILE A 69 -4.32 1.10 -13.00
N CYS A 70 -5.02 0.36 -12.12
CA CYS A 70 -6.05 0.91 -11.25
C CYS A 70 -5.50 1.98 -10.30
N LYS A 71 -4.31 1.76 -9.71
CA LYS A 71 -3.64 2.74 -8.85
C LYS A 71 -3.22 4.01 -9.58
N LEU A 72 -2.96 3.93 -10.89
CA LEU A 72 -2.67 5.10 -11.73
C LEU A 72 -3.96 5.79 -12.19
N ALA A 73 -4.98 5.03 -12.59
CA ALA A 73 -6.24 5.54 -13.13
C ALA A 73 -7.11 6.21 -12.05
N SER A 74 -7.08 5.72 -10.81
CA SER A 74 -7.96 6.21 -9.74
C SER A 74 -7.76 7.71 -9.43
N PRO A 75 -6.54 8.25 -9.20
CA PRO A 75 -6.35 9.68 -8.99
C PRO A 75 -6.73 10.53 -10.21
N VAL A 76 -6.51 10.02 -11.43
CA VAL A 76 -6.85 10.72 -12.68
C VAL A 76 -8.37 10.83 -12.83
N ALA A 77 -9.07 9.70 -12.68
CA ALA A 77 -10.53 9.67 -12.73
C ALA A 77 -11.15 10.57 -11.65
N PHE A 78 -10.63 10.51 -10.42
CA PHE A 78 -11.10 11.36 -9.34
C PHE A 78 -10.85 12.85 -9.62
N GLY A 79 -9.68 13.22 -10.17
CA GLY A 79 -9.38 14.59 -10.58
C GLY A 79 -10.38 15.12 -11.61
N LEU A 80 -10.65 14.35 -12.67
CA LEU A 80 -11.63 14.72 -13.70
C LEU A 80 -13.04 14.88 -13.14
N ILE A 81 -13.47 14.00 -12.22
CA ILE A 81 -14.76 14.12 -11.53
C ILE A 81 -14.82 15.43 -10.74
N MET A 82 -13.73 15.77 -10.03
CA MET A 82 -13.67 16.96 -9.19
C MET A 82 -13.71 18.26 -10.01
N ASP A 83 -13.28 18.26 -11.28
CA ASP A 83 -13.37 19.44 -12.15
C ASP A 83 -14.82 19.85 -12.44
N PHE A 84 -15.78 18.91 -12.40
CA PHE A 84 -17.20 19.18 -12.59
C PHE A 84 -17.95 19.47 -11.28
N ALA A 85 -17.29 19.41 -10.11
CA ALA A 85 -17.93 19.37 -8.80
C ALA A 85 -18.30 20.75 -8.17
N GLY A 86 -18.31 21.82 -8.99
CA GLY A 86 -18.61 23.19 -8.57
C GLY A 86 -17.45 23.91 -7.84
N ASP A 87 -17.60 25.21 -7.60
CA ASP A 87 -16.52 26.05 -7.05
C ASP A 87 -16.41 26.02 -5.52
N ALA A 88 -17.50 25.69 -4.82
CA ALA A 88 -17.51 25.72 -3.36
C ALA A 88 -16.79 24.48 -2.76
N PRO A 89 -15.88 24.62 -1.77
CA PRO A 89 -15.15 23.50 -1.19
C PRO A 89 -16.04 22.40 -0.61
N MET A 90 -17.17 22.79 -0.01
CA MET A 90 -18.12 21.87 0.62
C MET A 90 -18.92 21.08 -0.43
N THR A 91 -19.30 21.70 -1.56
CA THR A 91 -20.00 21.00 -2.64
C THR A 91 -19.07 20.03 -3.35
N ARG A 92 -17.79 20.39 -3.54
CA ARG A 92 -16.79 19.48 -4.10
C ARG A 92 -16.59 18.24 -3.23
N ALA A 93 -16.47 18.41 -1.91
CA ALA A 93 -16.33 17.29 -0.99
C ALA A 93 -17.57 16.39 -0.98
N ALA A 94 -18.77 16.98 -0.96
CA ALA A 94 -20.02 16.23 -0.99
C ALA A 94 -20.21 15.46 -2.30
N THR A 95 -19.97 16.10 -3.46
CA THR A 95 -20.05 15.47 -4.77
C THR A 95 -19.01 14.36 -4.92
N GLY A 96 -17.76 14.59 -4.50
CA GLY A 96 -16.71 13.57 -4.53
C GLY A 96 -17.08 12.35 -3.68
N ALA A 97 -17.57 12.56 -2.46
CA ALA A 97 -18.02 11.48 -1.59
C ALA A 97 -19.25 10.74 -2.17
N ALA A 98 -20.20 11.46 -2.74
CA ALA A 98 -21.39 10.87 -3.37
C ALA A 98 -21.01 10.01 -4.58
N VAL A 99 -20.15 10.51 -5.47
CA VAL A 99 -19.72 9.76 -6.66
C VAL A 99 -18.96 8.49 -6.27
N VAL A 100 -18.01 8.58 -5.33
CA VAL A 100 -17.27 7.41 -4.83
C VAL A 100 -18.22 6.43 -4.13
N GLY A 101 -19.18 6.92 -3.35
CA GLY A 101 -20.20 6.11 -2.69
C GLY A 101 -21.05 5.34 -3.69
N VAL A 102 -21.56 6.02 -4.73
CA VAL A 102 -22.34 5.39 -5.81
C VAL A 102 -21.49 4.38 -6.57
N TRP A 103 -20.23 4.72 -6.90
CA TRP A 103 -19.32 3.81 -7.59
C TRP A 103 -19.11 2.51 -6.79
N ASN A 104 -18.86 2.61 -5.49
CA ASN A 104 -18.70 1.44 -4.62
C ASN A 104 -20.00 0.64 -4.46
N LEU A 105 -21.15 1.30 -4.39
CA LEU A 105 -22.45 0.63 -4.33
C LEU A 105 -22.72 -0.22 -5.57
N LEU A 106 -22.27 0.23 -6.74
CA LEU A 106 -22.39 -0.51 -8.00
C LEU A 106 -21.31 -1.58 -8.16
N ALA A 107 -20.07 -1.29 -7.72
CA ALA A 107 -18.94 -2.21 -7.87
C ALA A 107 -19.01 -3.42 -6.92
N ALA A 108 -19.49 -3.24 -5.68
CA ALA A 108 -19.57 -4.32 -4.70
C ALA A 108 -20.43 -5.54 -5.13
N PRO A 109 -21.67 -5.37 -5.63
CA PRO A 109 -22.45 -6.51 -6.11
C PRO A 109 -21.84 -7.15 -7.36
N LEU A 110 -21.25 -6.35 -8.25
CA LEU A 110 -20.56 -6.86 -9.44
C LEU A 110 -19.36 -7.74 -9.05
N GLU A 111 -18.55 -7.27 -8.11
CA GLU A 111 -17.40 -8.00 -7.56
C GLU A 111 -17.83 -9.32 -6.93
N TYR A 112 -18.92 -9.30 -6.15
CA TYR A 112 -19.47 -10.50 -5.54
C TYR A 112 -19.92 -11.53 -6.59
N CYS A 113 -20.68 -11.10 -7.61
CA CYS A 113 -21.13 -11.99 -8.67
C CYS A 113 -19.94 -12.62 -9.43
N MET A 114 -18.98 -11.82 -9.86
CA MET A 114 -17.78 -12.32 -10.57
C MET A 114 -16.97 -13.31 -9.74
N ARG A 115 -16.90 -13.09 -8.42
CA ARG A 115 -16.20 -13.98 -7.49
C ARG A 115 -16.91 -15.33 -7.36
N VAL A 116 -18.24 -15.31 -7.25
CA VAL A 116 -19.08 -16.52 -7.19
C VAL A 116 -18.98 -17.30 -8.50
N ASP A 117 -19.05 -16.60 -9.63
CA ASP A 117 -18.89 -17.23 -10.95
C ASP A 117 -17.53 -17.93 -11.05
N THR A 118 -16.44 -17.25 -10.68
CA THR A 118 -15.08 -17.83 -10.67
C THR A 118 -15.00 -19.08 -9.79
N TYR A 119 -15.64 -19.04 -8.62
CA TYR A 119 -15.68 -20.17 -7.68
C TYR A 119 -16.41 -21.38 -8.28
N HIS A 120 -17.47 -21.17 -9.07
CA HIS A 120 -18.16 -22.25 -9.77
C HIS A 120 -17.44 -22.74 -11.03
N PHE A 121 -16.73 -21.87 -11.75
CA PHE A 121 -15.97 -22.24 -12.95
C PHE A 121 -14.75 -23.11 -12.65
N VAL A 122 -14.14 -22.97 -11.48
CA VAL A 122 -12.94 -23.72 -11.09
C VAL A 122 -13.28 -24.65 -9.91
N PRO A 123 -13.79 -25.88 -10.16
CA PRO A 123 -14.22 -26.79 -9.10
C PRO A 123 -13.08 -27.20 -8.14
N ALA A 124 -11.82 -27.07 -8.56
CA ALA A 124 -10.65 -27.25 -7.69
C ALA A 124 -10.59 -26.26 -6.52
N LEU A 125 -11.26 -25.09 -6.59
CA LEU A 125 -11.45 -24.18 -5.46
C LEU A 125 -12.44 -24.76 -4.42
N HIS A 126 -13.39 -25.58 -4.85
CA HIS A 126 -14.38 -26.24 -4.00
C HIS A 126 -13.82 -27.47 -3.27
N ASP A 127 -13.06 -28.26 -4.02
CA ASP A 127 -12.50 -29.55 -3.60
C ASP A 127 -11.10 -29.42 -3.00
N GLN A 128 -10.81 -28.30 -2.32
CA GLN A 128 -9.59 -28.20 -1.51
C GLN A 128 -9.51 -29.41 -0.56
N PRO A 129 -8.37 -30.14 -0.55
CA PRO A 129 -8.24 -31.40 0.18
C PRO A 129 -8.54 -31.18 1.67
N ASN A 130 -9.24 -32.13 2.30
CA ASN A 130 -9.75 -32.06 3.68
C ASN A 130 -8.72 -31.63 4.75
N GLN A 131 -7.42 -31.71 4.46
CA GLN A 131 -6.33 -31.23 5.31
C GLN A 131 -6.32 -29.70 5.49
N LEU A 132 -6.79 -28.92 4.49
CA LEU A 132 -6.88 -27.45 4.54
C LEU A 132 -8.20 -26.94 5.14
N LYS A 133 -9.25 -27.78 5.18
CA LYS A 133 -10.57 -27.44 5.76
C LYS A 133 -10.61 -27.53 7.28
N LYS A 134 -9.54 -28.01 7.93
CA LYS A 134 -9.48 -28.11 9.39
C LYS A 134 -9.37 -26.71 9.97
N LYS A 135 -10.51 -26.14 10.41
CA LYS A 135 -10.54 -24.86 11.12
C LYS A 135 -9.50 -24.93 12.24
N PRO A 136 -8.47 -24.07 12.25
CA PRO A 136 -7.49 -24.09 13.32
C PRO A 136 -8.25 -23.84 14.62
N THR A 137 -8.21 -24.81 15.52
CA THR A 137 -8.67 -24.58 16.88
C THR A 137 -7.78 -23.49 17.47
N LEU A 138 -8.34 -22.34 17.83
CA LEU A 138 -7.59 -21.22 18.40
C LEU A 138 -7.15 -21.57 19.83
N ASN A 139 -6.18 -22.46 19.92
CA ASN A 139 -5.45 -22.76 21.13
C ASN A 139 -4.16 -21.96 21.10
N PHE A 140 -3.85 -21.23 22.17
CA PHE A 140 -2.62 -20.44 22.30
C PHE A 140 -1.37 -21.28 21.98
N THR A 141 -1.35 -22.55 22.38
CA THR A 141 -0.26 -23.49 22.08
C THR A 141 -0.08 -23.72 20.57
N GLN A 142 -1.17 -23.82 19.80
CA GLN A 142 -1.09 -23.97 18.34
C GLN A 142 -0.65 -22.67 17.66
N TYR A 143 -1.06 -21.52 18.17
CA TYR A 143 -0.57 -20.23 17.68
C TYR A 143 0.94 -20.09 17.85
N PHE A 144 1.46 -20.39 19.05
CA PHE A 144 2.91 -20.40 19.30
C PHE A 144 3.66 -21.46 18.48
N ALA A 145 3.05 -22.63 18.24
CA ALA A 145 3.62 -23.64 17.37
C ALA A 145 3.75 -23.13 15.92
N SER A 146 2.73 -22.45 15.37
CA SER A 146 2.78 -21.84 14.04
C SER A 146 3.86 -20.76 13.92
N TRP A 147 4.06 -19.95 14.97
CA TRP A 147 5.18 -18.99 15.00
C TRP A 147 6.53 -19.70 14.99
N THR A 148 6.68 -20.76 15.78
CA THR A 148 7.92 -21.55 15.83
C THR A 148 8.22 -22.18 14.48
N GLU A 149 7.21 -22.69 13.78
CA GLU A 149 7.33 -23.22 12.42
C GLU A 149 7.78 -22.13 11.43
N TYR A 150 7.22 -20.92 11.53
CA TYR A 150 7.60 -19.80 10.69
C TYR A 150 9.08 -19.40 10.87
N PHE A 151 9.60 -19.41 12.11
CA PHE A 151 11.02 -19.11 12.38
C PHE A 151 11.98 -20.17 11.81
N ASN A 152 11.55 -21.42 11.71
CA ASN A 152 12.35 -22.50 11.12
C ASN A 152 12.26 -22.53 9.58
N HIS A 153 11.31 -21.80 8.99
CA HIS A 153 11.11 -21.80 7.55
C HIS A 153 12.27 -21.08 6.82
N PRO A 154 12.81 -21.62 5.71
CA PRO A 154 13.97 -21.06 5.01
C PRO A 154 13.75 -19.64 4.46
N THR A 155 12.51 -19.19 4.29
CA THR A 155 12.18 -17.83 3.84
C THR A 155 12.07 -16.80 4.99
N PHE A 156 12.28 -17.21 6.24
CA PHE A 156 12.22 -16.32 7.40
C PHE A 156 13.19 -15.15 7.27
N LEU A 157 14.45 -15.42 6.89
CA LEU A 157 15.49 -14.39 6.78
C LEU A 157 15.13 -13.32 5.73
N ALA A 158 14.54 -13.74 4.61
CA ALA A 158 14.08 -12.83 3.57
C ALA A 158 12.94 -11.93 4.07
N SER A 159 11.99 -12.51 4.81
CA SER A 159 10.87 -11.76 5.40
C SER A 159 11.35 -10.78 6.48
N PHE A 160 12.28 -11.21 7.34
CA PHE A 160 12.88 -10.36 8.37
C PHE A 160 13.65 -9.17 7.76
N SER A 161 14.42 -9.42 6.71
CA SER A 161 15.13 -8.35 5.98
C SER A 161 14.16 -7.33 5.41
N PHE A 162 13.03 -7.77 4.88
CA PHE A 162 11.99 -6.86 4.39
C PHE A 162 11.40 -6.02 5.53
N CYS A 163 11.04 -6.62 6.66
CA CYS A 163 10.55 -5.89 7.82
C CYS A 163 11.56 -4.87 8.36
N ALA A 164 12.85 -5.22 8.37
CA ALA A 164 13.91 -4.32 8.81
C ALA A 164 14.02 -3.06 7.93
N LEU A 165 13.79 -3.18 6.61
CA LEU A 165 13.73 -2.04 5.69
C LEU A 165 12.53 -1.12 5.96
N TYR A 166 11.41 -1.66 6.46
CA TYR A 166 10.23 -0.85 6.81
C TYR A 166 10.32 -0.19 8.18
N MET A 167 11.28 -0.60 9.04
CA MET A 167 11.49 -0.02 10.37
C MET A 167 12.26 1.31 10.35
N THR A 168 12.23 2.05 9.24
CA THR A 168 12.96 3.33 9.13
C THR A 168 12.06 4.50 9.51
N VAL A 169 12.50 5.31 10.48
CA VAL A 169 11.80 6.54 10.91
C VAL A 169 12.04 7.73 9.96
N LEU A 170 12.94 7.56 8.97
CA LEU A 170 13.34 8.61 8.03
C LEU A 170 12.38 8.79 6.85
N THR A 171 11.30 8.02 6.79
CA THR A 171 10.22 8.29 5.84
C THR A 171 9.61 9.66 6.17
N GLY A 172 9.11 10.37 5.15
CA GLY A 172 8.51 11.70 5.29
C GLY A 172 7.19 11.72 6.08
N ASP A 173 7.00 10.72 6.93
CA ASP A 173 5.82 10.50 7.74
C ASP A 173 5.80 11.47 8.95
N GLY A 174 4.68 11.45 9.67
CA GLY A 174 4.39 12.41 10.73
C GLY A 174 5.46 12.53 11.81
N LEU A 175 6.19 11.45 12.12
CA LEU A 175 7.24 11.46 13.15
C LEU A 175 8.47 12.30 12.74
N ASN A 176 8.92 12.19 11.49
CA ASN A 176 10.04 12.99 10.98
C ASN A 176 9.66 14.48 10.89
N SER A 177 8.44 14.76 10.40
CA SER A 177 7.90 16.12 10.35
C SER A 177 7.77 16.74 11.75
N ALA A 178 7.28 15.99 12.73
CA ALA A 178 7.17 16.44 14.12
C ALA A 178 8.56 16.69 14.75
N TYR A 179 9.55 15.84 14.47
CA TYR A 179 10.91 16.03 14.95
C TYR A 179 11.56 17.30 14.38
N LEU A 180 11.45 17.52 13.07
CA LEU A 180 11.97 18.72 12.41
C LEU A 180 11.30 19.99 12.92
N GLN A 181 9.97 19.93 13.17
CA GLN A 181 9.24 21.01 13.80
C GLN A 181 9.71 21.27 15.23
N TRP A 182 9.94 20.21 16.02
CA TRP A 182 10.50 20.31 17.37
C TRP A 182 11.90 20.94 17.38
N ARG A 183 12.71 20.67 16.35
CA ARG A 183 14.04 21.30 16.14
C ARG A 183 13.98 22.74 15.67
N GLY A 184 12.79 23.31 15.45
CA GLY A 184 12.61 24.71 15.08
C GLY A 184 12.69 25.01 13.59
N VAL A 185 12.57 23.99 12.72
CA VAL A 185 12.49 24.20 11.27
C VAL A 185 11.20 24.95 10.92
N PRO A 186 11.26 26.04 10.12
CA PRO A 186 10.05 26.79 9.75
C PRO A 186 9.09 25.94 8.93
N LEU A 187 7.78 26.07 9.20
CA LEU A 187 6.73 25.26 8.57
C LEU A 187 6.70 25.40 7.03
N SER A 188 7.08 26.56 6.49
CA SER A 188 7.17 26.77 5.05
C SER A 188 8.21 25.85 4.41
N LEU A 189 9.39 25.73 5.03
CA LEU A 189 10.46 24.85 4.56
C LEU A 189 10.09 23.37 4.75
N LEU A 190 9.44 23.04 5.86
CA LEU A 190 8.94 21.69 6.13
C LEU A 190 7.93 21.25 5.06
N GLY A 191 7.00 22.15 4.71
CA GLY A 191 6.03 21.93 3.64
C GLY A 191 6.71 21.71 2.28
N SER A 192 7.73 22.51 1.94
CA SER A 192 8.50 22.33 0.71
C SER A 192 9.24 20.99 0.67
N ILE A 193 9.90 20.60 1.78
CA ILE A 193 10.61 19.31 1.88
C ILE A 193 9.65 18.13 1.69
N ASN A 194 8.51 18.15 2.39
CA ASN A 194 7.51 17.09 2.27
C ASN A 194 6.89 17.03 0.87
N ALA A 195 6.66 18.18 0.22
CA ALA A 195 6.19 18.22 -1.16
C ALA A 195 7.21 17.62 -2.14
N MET A 196 8.49 17.98 -2.02
CA MET A 196 9.57 17.43 -2.85
C MET A 196 9.74 15.93 -2.64
N GLN A 197 9.71 15.47 -1.39
CA GLN A 197 9.81 14.06 -1.05
C GLN A 197 8.61 13.27 -1.62
N ASN A 198 7.39 13.76 -1.45
CA ASN A 198 6.20 13.13 -2.00
C ASN A 198 6.23 13.09 -3.54
N ALA A 199 6.58 14.19 -4.20
CA ALA A 199 6.69 14.24 -5.65
C ALA A 199 7.73 13.23 -6.16
N THR A 200 8.92 13.19 -5.54
CA THR A 200 10.01 12.27 -5.90
C THR A 200 9.59 10.82 -5.70
N SER A 201 9.02 10.48 -4.53
CA SER A 201 8.53 9.13 -4.24
C SER A 201 7.44 8.69 -5.22
N LYS A 202 6.51 9.58 -5.58
CA LYS A 202 5.45 9.28 -6.55
C LYS A 202 5.98 9.15 -7.98
N LEU A 203 6.98 9.94 -8.38
CA LEU A 203 7.67 9.78 -9.66
C LEU A 203 8.40 8.44 -9.77
N PHE A 204 9.16 8.05 -8.74
CA PHE A 204 9.79 6.73 -8.69
C PHE A 204 8.76 5.61 -8.69
N TYR A 205 7.66 5.78 -7.95
CA TYR A 205 6.56 4.83 -7.97
C TYR A 205 6.01 4.63 -9.38
N ILE A 206 5.68 5.72 -10.10
CA ILE A 206 5.20 5.66 -11.49
C ILE A 206 6.24 5.02 -12.42
N ALA A 207 7.53 5.33 -12.26
CA ALA A 207 8.60 4.71 -13.05
C ALA A 207 8.65 3.19 -12.84
N VAL A 208 8.55 2.74 -11.58
CA VAL A 208 8.46 1.30 -11.25
C VAL A 208 7.17 0.70 -11.82
N LEU A 209 6.05 1.43 -11.84
CA LEU A 209 4.81 0.95 -12.47
C LEU A 209 5.00 0.71 -13.96
N LEU A 210 5.59 1.68 -14.67
CA LEU A 210 5.82 1.59 -16.11
C LEU A 210 6.76 0.43 -16.44
N VAL A 211 7.89 0.33 -15.73
CA VAL A 211 8.82 -0.80 -15.88
C VAL A 211 8.10 -2.12 -15.59
N SER A 212 7.25 -2.19 -14.56
CA SER A 212 6.49 -3.40 -14.23
C SER A 212 5.47 -3.79 -15.30
N VAL A 213 4.93 -2.82 -16.07
CA VAL A 213 4.00 -3.07 -17.18
C VAL A 213 4.74 -3.59 -18.42
N PHE A 214 5.90 -3.01 -18.74
CA PHE A 214 6.69 -3.39 -19.93
C PHE A 214 7.58 -4.63 -19.72
N CYS A 215 8.16 -4.80 -18.54
CA CYS A 215 9.07 -5.89 -18.15
C CYS A 215 8.39 -6.80 -17.11
N SER A 216 7.39 -7.59 -17.52
CA SER A 216 6.66 -8.46 -16.58
C SER A 216 7.06 -9.93 -16.64
N ASP A 217 8.11 -10.26 -17.40
CA ASP A 217 8.58 -11.63 -17.48
C ASP A 217 9.25 -12.04 -16.16
N PRO A 218 8.84 -13.16 -15.53
CA PRO A 218 9.44 -13.64 -14.28
C PRO A 218 10.94 -13.98 -14.41
N ARG A 219 11.47 -14.05 -15.64
CA ARG A 219 12.89 -14.26 -15.94
C ARG A 219 13.75 -13.00 -15.77
N GLU A 220 13.16 -11.81 -15.76
CA GLU A 220 13.88 -10.53 -15.59
C GLU A 220 13.95 -10.06 -14.13
N PHE A 221 13.50 -10.88 -13.17
CA PHE A 221 13.55 -10.57 -11.75
C PHE A 221 14.95 -10.13 -11.27
N VAL A 222 16.01 -10.77 -11.78
CA VAL A 222 17.40 -10.44 -11.46
C VAL A 222 17.77 -9.03 -11.96
N THR A 223 17.26 -8.62 -13.11
CA THR A 223 17.46 -7.28 -13.68
C THR A 223 16.76 -6.20 -12.83
N LEU A 224 15.55 -6.47 -12.35
CA LEU A 224 14.84 -5.54 -11.47
C LEU A 224 15.57 -5.36 -10.13
N VAL A 225 16.06 -6.46 -9.55
CA VAL A 225 16.82 -6.44 -8.30
C VAL A 225 18.15 -5.71 -8.48
N SER A 226 18.86 -5.93 -9.59
CA SER A 226 20.14 -5.26 -9.85
C SER A 226 19.98 -3.75 -10.05
N VAL A 227 18.92 -3.32 -10.74
CA VAL A 227 18.56 -1.89 -10.88
C VAL A 227 18.25 -1.26 -9.52
N SER A 228 17.48 -1.94 -8.67
CA SER A 228 17.15 -1.45 -7.32
C SER A 228 18.40 -1.33 -6.43
N VAL A 229 19.25 -2.36 -6.40
CA VAL A 229 20.52 -2.34 -5.66
C VAL A 229 21.42 -1.21 -6.16
N GLY A 230 21.53 -1.03 -7.49
CA GLY A 230 22.28 0.07 -8.08
C GLY A 230 21.74 1.45 -7.66
N ALA A 231 20.43 1.63 -7.67
CA ALA A 231 19.79 2.87 -7.22
C ALA A 231 20.07 3.15 -5.73
N VAL A 232 19.95 2.13 -4.86
CA VAL A 232 20.23 2.27 -3.42
C VAL A 232 21.70 2.60 -3.18
N LEU A 233 22.63 1.92 -3.86
CA LEU A 233 24.07 2.20 -3.75
C LEU A 233 24.40 3.62 -4.23
N SER A 234 23.80 4.07 -5.33
CA SER A 234 24.00 5.43 -5.83
C SER A 234 23.54 6.50 -4.82
N SER A 235 22.40 6.26 -4.16
CA SER A 235 21.89 7.14 -3.10
C SER A 235 22.81 7.15 -1.88
N ALA A 236 23.25 5.97 -1.42
CA ALA A 236 24.16 5.85 -0.28
C ALA A 236 25.51 6.55 -0.53
N ILE A 237 26.09 6.37 -1.72
CA ILE A 237 27.32 7.07 -2.13
C ILE A 237 27.08 8.58 -2.18
N GLY A 238 25.97 9.02 -2.78
CA GLY A 238 25.60 10.44 -2.86
C GLY A 238 25.52 11.10 -1.49
N PHE A 239 24.82 10.46 -0.54
CA PHE A 239 24.72 10.95 0.84
C PHE A 239 26.08 10.98 1.55
N THR A 240 26.88 9.92 1.38
CA THR A 240 28.22 9.82 1.99
C THR A 240 29.16 10.92 1.48
N VAL A 241 29.15 11.20 0.17
CA VAL A 241 29.95 12.27 -0.45
C VAL A 241 29.48 13.65 0.02
N TRP A 242 28.16 13.88 0.07
CA TRP A 242 27.61 15.14 0.55
C TRP A 242 28.01 15.42 2.02
N TYR A 243 27.86 14.41 2.88
CA TYR A 243 28.22 14.48 4.29
C TYR A 243 29.70 14.78 4.49
N ALA A 244 30.58 14.08 3.76
CA ALA A 244 32.03 14.29 3.83
C ALA A 244 32.44 15.71 3.39
N ARG A 245 31.71 16.34 2.47
CA ARG A 245 32.01 17.68 1.97
C ARG A 245 31.49 18.82 2.83
N HIS A 246 30.33 18.66 3.47
CA HIS A 246 29.60 19.77 4.11
C HIS A 246 29.49 19.68 5.63
N VAL A 247 29.66 18.49 6.23
CA VAL A 247 29.48 18.29 7.68
C VAL A 247 30.80 18.10 8.42
N LYS A 248 31.85 17.60 7.74
CA LYS A 248 33.18 17.43 8.33
C LYS A 248 34.07 18.68 8.28
N LYS A 249 33.60 19.80 7.72
CA LYS A 249 34.27 21.10 7.73
C LYS A 249 33.53 22.03 8.67
#